data_AF-A0A4Q2XVY2-F1
#
_entry.id   AF-A0A4Q2XVY2-F1
#
_cell.length_a   1.000
_cell.length_b   1.000
_cell.length_c   1.000
_cell.angle_alpha   90.00
_cell.angle_beta   90.00
_cell.angle_gamma   90.00
#
_symmetry.space_group_name_H-M   'P 1'
#
loop_
_entity.id
_entity.type
_entity.pdbx_description
1 polymer ?
#
loop_
_entity_poly.entity_id
_entity_poly.type
_entity_poly.pdbx_seq_one_letter_code
_entity_poly.pdbx_strand_id
1 'polypeptide(L)'
;VAAGAEGLVVYQETYQRETYARLHTAGPKKNFDWRLECPERGYEGGFRRIGIGALFGLAPWREEAVALAAHLEWLQRHCWKASYTVAMPRMRPAAGGFVPEFGFTDAEFVQLLCAFRLCFPQVGIVLSTRETPALRDAVLPLGVTSMSAGSHTEPGGYTGQGKDDLHITRKGRRVELEEKSVEDCATGQFDIADERTPREIEALLRRLGLDPVWKDWDEAILDNAPAA
;
A
#
# COMPACT_ATOMS: atom_id res chain seq x y z
N VAL A 1 5.04 -14.48 13.45
CA VAL A 1 3.57 -14.70 13.47
C VAL A 1 2.97 -15.18 14.79
N ALA A 2 3.72 -15.25 15.90
CA ALA A 2 3.20 -15.74 17.19
C ALA A 2 1.98 -14.96 17.72
N ALA A 3 1.87 -13.67 17.39
CA ALA A 3 0.73 -12.81 17.75
C ALA A 3 -0.49 -12.93 16.80
N GLY A 4 -0.55 -13.96 15.94
CA GLY A 4 -1.67 -14.17 15.00
C GLY A 4 -1.60 -13.35 13.70
N ALA A 5 -0.54 -12.58 13.48
CA ALA A 5 -0.35 -11.84 12.23
C ALA A 5 -0.21 -12.79 11.02
N GLU A 6 -1.02 -12.57 9.99
CA GLU A 6 -1.10 -13.47 8.83
C GLU A 6 -0.47 -12.90 7.55
N GLY A 7 -0.47 -11.57 7.42
CA GLY A 7 0.04 -10.86 6.25
C GLY A 7 1.18 -9.90 6.56
N LEU A 8 2.15 -9.83 5.65
CA LEU A 8 3.22 -8.82 5.61
C LEU A 8 3.10 -8.04 4.30
N VAL A 9 3.10 -6.72 4.37
CA VAL A 9 3.18 -5.86 3.19
C VAL A 9 4.43 -5.00 3.28
N VAL A 10 5.29 -5.07 2.28
CA VAL A 10 6.52 -4.27 2.20
C VAL A 10 6.75 -3.83 0.76
N TYR A 11 6.71 -2.52 0.54
CA TYR A 11 7.03 -1.95 -0.77
C TYR A 11 8.50 -1.59 -0.83
N GLN A 12 9.17 -2.00 -1.90
CA GLN A 12 10.58 -1.64 -2.11
C GLN A 12 10.75 -0.13 -2.36
N GLU A 13 9.66 0.57 -2.67
CA GLU A 13 9.60 1.97 -3.12
C GLU A 13 10.21 2.15 -4.51
N THR A 14 11.48 1.81 -4.68
CA THR A 14 12.17 1.83 -5.97
C THR A 14 13.21 0.73 -6.00
N TYR A 15 13.27 -0.03 -7.09
CA TYR A 15 14.29 -1.05 -7.32
C TYR A 15 15.61 -0.45 -7.82
N GLN A 16 15.63 0.84 -8.19
CA GLN A 16 16.84 1.55 -8.57
C GLN A 16 17.67 1.93 -7.34
N ARG A 17 18.80 1.24 -7.14
CA ARG A 17 19.68 1.41 -5.97
C ARG A 17 20.15 2.86 -5.77
N GLU A 18 20.50 3.55 -6.84
CA GLU A 18 20.96 4.95 -6.78
C GLU A 18 19.84 5.89 -6.30
N THR A 19 18.65 5.78 -6.91
CA THR A 19 17.45 6.52 -6.49
C THR A 19 17.10 6.20 -5.04
N TYR A 20 17.13 4.92 -4.66
CA TYR A 20 16.85 4.48 -3.31
C TYR A 20 17.81 5.12 -2.30
N ALA A 21 19.12 5.11 -2.56
CA ALA A 21 20.13 5.68 -1.68
C ALA A 21 19.99 7.20 -1.53
N ARG A 22 19.59 7.89 -2.61
CA ARG A 22 19.32 9.33 -2.60
C ARG A 22 18.09 9.70 -1.75
N LEU A 23 17.02 8.89 -1.81
CA LEU A 23 15.77 9.15 -1.09
C LEU A 23 15.79 8.65 0.36
N HIS A 24 16.52 7.57 0.65
CA HIS A 24 16.58 6.95 1.97
C HIS A 24 17.91 7.26 2.66
N THR A 25 18.06 8.50 3.12
CA THR A 25 19.35 9.03 3.60
C THR A 25 19.78 8.55 4.99
N ALA A 26 18.83 8.12 5.83
CA ALA A 26 19.07 7.73 7.21
C ALA A 26 18.08 6.65 7.72
N GLY A 27 18.42 6.05 8.86
CA GLY A 27 17.61 5.04 9.53
C GLY A 27 17.64 3.65 8.88
N PRO A 28 16.90 2.67 9.43
CA PRO A 28 16.92 1.29 8.94
C PRO A 28 16.48 1.14 7.49
N LYS A 29 15.61 2.04 7.01
CA LYS A 29 15.11 2.08 5.63
C LYS A 29 16.19 2.44 4.61
N LYS A 30 17.38 2.91 5.02
CA LYS A 30 18.50 3.15 4.08
C LYS A 30 19.08 1.85 3.51
N ASN A 31 18.98 0.74 4.25
CA ASN A 31 19.56 -0.53 3.81
C ASN A 31 18.68 -1.18 2.73
N PHE A 32 19.09 -1.01 1.46
CA PHE A 32 18.37 -1.49 0.29
C PHE A 32 18.17 -3.01 0.31
N ASP A 33 19.25 -3.77 0.49
CA ASP A 33 19.23 -5.24 0.42
C ASP A 33 18.41 -5.81 1.58
N TRP A 34 18.58 -5.24 2.78
CA TRP A 34 17.73 -5.59 3.91
C TRP A 34 16.25 -5.36 3.61
N ARG A 35 15.87 -4.27 2.94
CA ARG A 35 14.46 -4.05 2.57
C ARG A 35 13.99 -5.01 1.48
N LEU A 36 14.83 -5.27 0.48
CA LEU A 36 14.53 -6.15 -0.65
C LEU A 36 14.25 -7.58 -0.19
N GLU A 37 15.08 -8.10 0.72
CA GLU A 37 14.98 -9.45 1.29
C GLU A 37 13.89 -9.59 2.38
N CYS A 38 13.20 -8.49 2.74
CA CYS A 38 12.18 -8.49 3.80
C CYS A 38 11.02 -9.48 3.55
N PRO A 39 10.47 -9.62 2.33
CA PRO A 39 9.45 -10.62 2.04
C PRO A 39 9.89 -12.06 2.36
N GLU A 40 11.12 -12.44 2.03
CA GLU A 40 11.66 -13.79 2.30
C GLU A 40 11.80 -14.03 3.80
N ARG A 41 12.33 -13.05 4.55
CA ARG A 41 12.37 -13.14 6.02
C ARG A 41 10.97 -13.20 6.63
N GLY A 42 10.00 -12.51 6.04
CA GLY A 42 8.59 -12.63 6.42
C GLY A 42 8.05 -14.03 6.20
N TYR A 43 8.33 -14.62 5.05
CA TYR A 43 7.98 -16.00 4.73
C TYR A 43 8.57 -16.99 5.74
N GLU A 44 9.87 -16.90 6.02
CA GLU A 44 10.56 -17.70 7.05
C GLU A 44 9.96 -17.50 8.44
N GLY A 45 9.56 -16.26 8.75
CA GLY A 45 8.86 -15.90 9.97
C GLY A 45 7.43 -16.43 10.08
N GLY A 46 6.93 -17.14 9.06
CA GLY A 46 5.64 -17.84 9.02
C GLY A 46 4.48 -17.06 8.41
N PHE A 47 4.73 -15.90 7.80
CA PHE A 47 3.68 -15.13 7.13
C PHE A 47 3.20 -15.86 5.87
N ARG A 48 1.87 -15.98 5.72
CA ARG A 48 1.24 -16.73 4.60
C ARG A 48 0.76 -15.82 3.48
N ARG A 49 0.57 -14.53 3.78
CA ARG A 49 0.18 -13.50 2.80
C ARG A 49 1.30 -12.48 2.69
N ILE A 50 1.82 -12.26 1.50
CA ILE A 50 2.93 -11.35 1.24
C ILE A 50 2.53 -10.34 0.18
N GLY A 51 2.51 -9.07 0.54
CA GLY A 51 2.29 -7.96 -0.38
C GLY A 51 3.59 -7.25 -0.71
N ILE A 52 3.86 -7.06 -1.99
CA ILE A 52 4.99 -6.28 -2.49
C ILE A 52 4.52 -5.15 -3.39
N GLY A 53 5.41 -4.20 -3.69
CA GLY A 53 5.07 -3.08 -4.56
C GLY A 53 6.24 -2.13 -4.76
N ALA A 54 6.07 -1.24 -5.73
CA ALA A 54 6.95 -0.13 -6.02
C ALA A 54 6.14 1.18 -6.04
N LEU A 55 6.76 2.27 -5.62
CA LEU A 55 6.17 3.59 -5.61
C LEU A 55 6.50 4.30 -6.93
N PHE A 56 5.54 4.28 -7.84
CA PHE A 56 5.75 4.78 -9.20
C PHE A 56 5.83 6.31 -9.23
N GLY A 57 6.83 6.83 -9.94
CA GLY A 57 7.19 8.25 -9.99
C GLY A 57 8.58 8.56 -9.38
N LEU A 58 9.20 7.58 -8.71
CA LEU A 58 10.56 7.71 -8.17
C LEU A 58 11.65 7.39 -9.19
N ALA A 59 11.35 6.52 -10.17
CA ALA A 59 12.26 6.12 -11.24
C ALA A 59 11.46 5.80 -12.53
N PRO A 60 12.13 5.54 -13.68
CA PRO A 60 11.45 5.16 -14.92
C PRO A 60 10.53 3.95 -14.72
N TRP A 61 9.24 4.12 -15.00
CA TRP A 61 8.22 3.15 -14.59
C TRP A 61 8.40 1.77 -15.21
N ARG A 62 8.94 1.67 -16.44
CA ARG A 62 9.15 0.39 -17.12
C ARG A 62 10.23 -0.44 -16.42
N GLU A 63 11.28 0.21 -15.94
CA GLU A 63 12.37 -0.45 -15.20
C GLU A 63 11.86 -0.94 -13.84
N GLU A 64 11.12 -0.09 -13.13
CA GLU A 64 10.45 -0.46 -11.86
C GLU A 64 9.47 -1.63 -12.04
N ALA A 65 8.68 -1.61 -13.12
CA ALA A 65 7.74 -2.67 -13.44
C ALA A 65 8.43 -4.02 -13.69
N VAL A 66 9.51 -4.03 -14.48
CA VAL A 66 10.28 -5.24 -14.77
C VAL A 66 10.94 -5.78 -13.50
N ALA A 67 11.54 -4.91 -12.68
CA ALA A 67 12.15 -5.31 -11.43
C ALA A 67 11.13 -5.86 -10.41
N LEU A 68 9.96 -5.22 -10.31
CA LEU A 68 8.85 -5.71 -9.48
C LEU A 68 8.34 -7.07 -9.95
N ALA A 69 8.21 -7.27 -11.27
CA ALA A 69 7.81 -8.55 -11.85
C ALA A 69 8.85 -9.65 -11.58
N ALA A 70 10.14 -9.35 -11.73
CA ALA A 70 11.23 -10.29 -11.44
C ALA A 70 11.27 -10.64 -9.95
N HIS A 71 11.07 -9.67 -9.06
CA HIS A 71 11.01 -9.93 -7.61
C HIS A 71 9.80 -10.79 -7.24
N LEU A 72 8.62 -10.50 -7.79
CA LEU A 72 7.43 -11.34 -7.62
C LEU A 72 7.70 -12.78 -8.08
N GLU A 73 8.28 -12.95 -9.26
CA GLU A 73 8.59 -14.25 -9.84
C GLU A 73 9.58 -15.03 -8.97
N TRP A 74 10.62 -14.36 -8.45
CA TRP A 74 11.56 -14.96 -7.50
C TRP A 74 10.83 -15.50 -6.28
N LEU A 75 10.01 -14.67 -5.65
CA LEU A 75 9.28 -15.04 -4.43
C LEU A 75 8.31 -16.20 -4.69
N GLN A 76 7.59 -16.22 -5.81
CA GLN A 76 6.70 -17.33 -6.14
C GLN A 76 7.42 -18.69 -6.27
N ARG A 77 8.69 -18.68 -6.69
CA ARG A 77 9.51 -19.91 -6.79
C ARG A 77 10.08 -20.34 -5.44
N HIS A 78 10.57 -19.40 -4.64
CA HIS A 78 11.32 -19.72 -3.41
C HIS A 78 10.45 -19.76 -2.15
N CYS A 79 9.42 -18.92 -2.12
CA CYS A 79 8.48 -18.75 -1.02
C CYS A 79 7.08 -19.26 -1.40
N TRP A 80 7.02 -20.33 -2.19
CA TRP A 80 5.84 -20.87 -2.87
C TRP A 80 4.62 -21.21 -1.99
N LYS A 81 4.79 -21.34 -0.66
CA LYS A 81 3.68 -21.59 0.27
C LYS A 81 2.89 -20.32 0.64
N ALA A 82 3.37 -19.14 0.25
CA ALA A 82 2.67 -17.88 0.47
C ALA A 82 1.80 -17.49 -0.73
N SER A 83 0.71 -16.78 -0.45
CA SER A 83 -0.06 -16.06 -1.47
C SER A 83 0.46 -14.63 -1.62
N TYR A 84 0.41 -14.09 -2.83
CA TYR A 84 1.00 -12.79 -3.15
C TYR A 84 -0.02 -11.74 -3.57
N THR A 85 0.23 -10.51 -3.14
CA THR A 85 -0.39 -9.32 -3.70
C THR A 85 0.66 -8.34 -4.21
N VAL A 86 0.30 -7.59 -5.25
CA VAL A 86 1.11 -6.50 -5.79
C VAL A 86 0.33 -5.19 -5.71
N ALA A 87 1.01 -4.15 -5.26
CA ALA A 87 0.53 -2.79 -5.32
C ALA A 87 1.42 -1.95 -6.25
N MET A 88 0.79 -1.03 -6.98
CA MET A 88 1.46 -0.08 -7.88
C MET A 88 1.11 1.36 -7.48
N PRO A 89 1.28 1.76 -6.21
CA PRO A 89 0.91 3.09 -5.76
C PRO A 89 1.66 4.15 -6.57
N ARG A 90 0.94 5.16 -7.06
CA ARG A 90 1.55 6.33 -7.67
C ARG A 90 1.95 7.35 -6.60
N MET A 91 2.97 8.13 -6.91
CA MET A 91 3.32 9.31 -6.13
C MET A 91 2.12 10.26 -6.07
N ARG A 92 1.84 10.75 -4.86
CA ARG A 92 0.80 11.75 -4.58
C ARG A 92 1.44 12.90 -3.82
N PRO A 93 0.84 14.10 -3.86
CA PRO A 93 1.25 15.16 -2.96
C PRO A 93 1.21 14.65 -1.51
N ALA A 94 2.20 15.07 -0.72
CA ALA A 94 2.37 14.66 0.66
C ALA A 94 3.06 15.77 1.44
N ALA A 95 2.99 15.70 2.77
CA ALA A 95 3.72 16.58 3.66
C ALA A 95 5.23 16.51 3.33
N GLY A 96 5.83 17.65 2.95
CA GLY A 96 7.21 17.76 2.50
C GLY A 96 7.38 18.18 1.03
N GLY A 97 6.30 18.25 0.25
CA GLY A 97 6.30 18.90 -1.07
C GLY A 97 7.16 18.20 -2.12
N PHE A 98 7.41 16.90 -1.96
CA PHE A 98 8.20 16.14 -2.92
C PHE A 98 7.47 16.08 -4.28
N VAL A 99 8.17 16.46 -5.34
CA VAL A 99 7.66 16.41 -6.71
C VAL A 99 8.29 15.19 -7.40
N PRO A 100 7.49 14.28 -7.98
CA PRO A 100 8.03 13.12 -8.69
C PRO A 100 8.85 13.57 -9.91
N GLU A 101 10.00 12.93 -10.07
CA GLU A 101 10.90 13.18 -11.22
C GLU A 101 10.37 12.54 -12.49
N PHE A 102 9.62 11.44 -12.36
CA PHE A 102 9.12 10.65 -13.48
C PHE A 102 7.59 10.68 -13.55
N GLY A 103 7.08 10.86 -14.76
CA GLY A 103 5.66 10.72 -15.05
C GLY A 103 5.21 9.26 -15.01
N PHE A 104 3.94 9.05 -14.64
CA PHE A 104 3.28 7.76 -14.76
C PHE A 104 1.78 7.99 -14.97
N THR A 105 1.42 8.13 -16.24
CA THR A 105 0.09 8.51 -16.69
C THR A 105 -0.94 7.41 -16.43
N ASP A 106 -2.23 7.75 -16.51
CA ASP A 106 -3.31 6.76 -16.37
C ASP A 106 -3.22 5.66 -17.44
N ALA A 107 -2.84 6.00 -18.68
CA ALA A 107 -2.66 5.03 -19.75
C ALA A 107 -1.52 4.04 -19.43
N GLU A 108 -0.41 4.51 -18.87
CA GLU A 108 0.72 3.67 -18.46
C GLU A 108 0.37 2.82 -17.23
N PHE A 109 -0.39 3.37 -16.28
CA PHE A 109 -0.90 2.63 -15.13
C PHE A 109 -1.81 1.48 -15.56
N VAL A 110 -2.78 1.76 -16.45
CA VAL A 110 -3.67 0.74 -17.03
C VAL A 110 -2.87 -0.29 -17.82
N GLN A 111 -1.89 0.14 -18.63
CA GLN A 111 -1.00 -0.76 -19.36
C GLN A 111 -0.29 -1.72 -18.40
N LEU A 112 0.27 -1.20 -17.32
CA LEU A 112 0.99 -2.01 -16.33
C LEU A 112 0.07 -2.98 -15.59
N LEU A 113 -1.11 -2.51 -15.17
CA LEU A 113 -2.11 -3.33 -14.49
C LEU A 113 -2.51 -4.52 -15.36
N CYS A 114 -2.83 -4.27 -16.64
CA CYS A 114 -3.16 -5.31 -17.60
C CYS A 114 -1.99 -6.27 -17.82
N ALA A 115 -0.76 -5.77 -17.94
CA ALA A 115 0.43 -6.60 -18.09
C ALA A 115 0.62 -7.55 -16.89
N PHE A 116 0.51 -7.05 -15.66
CA PHE A 116 0.60 -7.90 -14.46
C PHE A 116 -0.55 -8.90 -14.37
N ARG A 117 -1.79 -8.51 -14.72
CA ARG A 117 -2.93 -9.43 -14.74
C ARG A 117 -2.73 -10.57 -15.73
N LEU A 118 -2.14 -10.30 -16.89
CA LEU A 118 -1.82 -11.32 -17.91
C LEU A 118 -0.65 -12.21 -17.50
N CYS A 119 0.44 -11.64 -16.98
CA CYS A 119 1.63 -12.39 -16.60
C CYS A 119 1.48 -13.18 -15.30
N PHE A 120 0.66 -12.70 -14.36
CA PHE A 120 0.51 -13.26 -13.01
C PHE A 120 -0.97 -13.40 -12.64
N PRO A 121 -1.75 -14.26 -13.33
CA PRO A 121 -3.20 -14.33 -13.18
C PRO A 121 -3.67 -14.71 -11.77
N GLN A 122 -2.85 -15.42 -11.00
CA GLN A 122 -3.12 -15.84 -9.63
C GLN A 122 -2.81 -14.76 -8.57
N VAL A 123 -2.14 -13.67 -8.95
CA VAL A 123 -1.70 -12.64 -8.01
C VAL A 123 -2.80 -11.62 -7.77
N GLY A 124 -2.96 -11.23 -6.50
CA GLY A 124 -3.86 -10.15 -6.13
C GLY A 124 -3.28 -8.79 -6.53
N ILE A 125 -4.11 -7.89 -7.05
CA ILE A 125 -3.72 -6.50 -7.35
C ILE A 125 -4.47 -5.58 -6.38
N VAL A 126 -3.72 -4.75 -5.67
CA VAL A 126 -4.22 -3.81 -4.66
C VAL A 126 -4.35 -2.41 -5.26
N LEU A 127 -5.55 -1.82 -5.18
CA LEU A 127 -5.82 -0.45 -5.62
C LEU A 127 -6.16 0.46 -4.43
N SER A 128 -5.32 1.45 -4.18
CA SER A 128 -5.54 2.40 -3.08
C SER A 128 -6.42 3.61 -3.48
N THR A 129 -6.85 4.36 -2.48
CA THR A 129 -7.52 5.69 -2.61
C THR A 129 -6.58 6.81 -3.09
N ARG A 130 -5.34 6.50 -3.46
CA ARG A 130 -4.44 7.43 -4.18
C ARG A 130 -4.95 7.76 -5.58
N GLU A 131 -5.76 6.88 -6.16
CA GLU A 131 -6.28 7.01 -7.51
C GLU A 131 -7.64 7.73 -7.51
N THR A 132 -7.93 8.47 -8.57
CA THR A 132 -9.17 9.25 -8.67
C THR A 132 -10.40 8.33 -8.82
N PRO A 133 -11.60 8.76 -8.41
CA PRO A 133 -12.82 7.98 -8.59
C PRO A 133 -12.99 7.46 -10.03
N ALA A 134 -12.79 8.33 -11.02
CA ALA A 134 -12.94 7.98 -12.43
C ALA A 134 -11.97 6.87 -12.87
N LEU A 135 -10.69 6.97 -12.49
CA LEU A 135 -9.71 5.93 -12.83
C LEU A 135 -10.04 4.63 -12.10
N ARG A 136 -10.37 4.71 -10.81
CA ARG A 136 -10.69 3.53 -9.99
C ARG A 136 -11.86 2.75 -10.57
N ASP A 137 -12.94 3.45 -10.93
CA ASP A 137 -14.12 2.85 -11.54
C ASP A 137 -13.78 2.14 -12.86
N ALA A 138 -12.89 2.73 -13.66
CA ALA A 138 -12.46 2.17 -14.94
C ALA A 138 -11.56 0.93 -14.82
N VAL A 139 -10.71 0.84 -13.78
CA VAL A 139 -9.76 -0.28 -13.63
C VAL A 139 -10.29 -1.47 -12.84
N LEU A 140 -11.38 -1.30 -12.08
CA LEU A 140 -12.03 -2.38 -11.35
C LEU A 140 -12.26 -3.65 -12.18
N PRO A 141 -12.86 -3.60 -13.39
CA PRO A 141 -13.10 -4.81 -14.19
C PRO A 141 -11.84 -5.39 -14.84
N LEU A 142 -10.69 -4.69 -14.78
CA LEU A 142 -9.48 -5.07 -15.52
C LEU A 142 -8.54 -6.00 -14.76
N GLY A 143 -8.76 -6.20 -13.46
CA GLY A 143 -7.95 -7.13 -12.66
C GLY A 143 -7.59 -6.66 -11.26
N VAL A 144 -8.23 -5.63 -10.72
CA VAL A 144 -8.10 -5.29 -9.30
C VAL A 144 -8.81 -6.34 -8.46
N THR A 145 -8.17 -6.86 -7.42
CA THR A 145 -8.76 -7.89 -6.55
C THR A 145 -9.06 -7.39 -5.14
N SER A 146 -8.48 -6.25 -4.76
CA SER A 146 -8.68 -5.63 -3.46
C SER A 146 -8.48 -4.14 -3.58
N MET A 147 -9.25 -3.35 -2.84
CA MET A 147 -9.14 -1.90 -2.86
C MET A 147 -9.41 -1.32 -1.47
N SER A 148 -8.80 -0.19 -1.14
CA SER A 148 -9.14 0.56 0.08
C SER A 148 -10.35 1.47 -0.15
N ALA A 149 -11.17 1.75 0.86
CA ALA A 149 -12.28 2.70 0.77
C ALA A 149 -12.39 3.48 2.09
N GLY A 150 -12.83 4.75 2.04
CA GLY A 150 -12.84 5.63 3.22
C GLY A 150 -11.50 5.64 3.95
N SER A 151 -10.41 5.86 3.22
CA SER A 151 -9.09 5.88 3.84
C SER A 151 -8.91 7.12 4.71
N HIS A 152 -8.21 6.99 5.83
CA HIS A 152 -7.60 8.09 6.56
C HIS A 152 -6.11 7.81 6.61
N THR A 153 -5.29 8.77 6.18
CA THR A 153 -3.84 8.57 6.00
C THR A 153 -3.00 9.22 7.09
N GLU A 154 -3.68 9.95 7.97
CA GLU A 154 -3.17 10.56 9.18
C GLU A 154 -3.23 9.56 10.36
N PRO A 155 -2.18 9.50 11.21
CA PRO A 155 -2.23 8.74 12.44
C PRO A 155 -3.47 9.08 13.28
N GLY A 156 -4.29 8.08 13.61
CA GLY A 156 -5.52 8.27 14.40
C GLY A 156 -6.70 8.90 13.65
N GLY A 157 -6.65 9.03 12.32
CA GLY A 157 -7.71 9.69 11.53
C GLY A 157 -9.10 9.07 11.65
N TYR A 158 -9.17 7.75 11.86
CA TYR A 158 -10.45 7.04 12.08
C TYR A 158 -11.06 7.25 13.47
N THR A 159 -10.25 7.59 14.46
CA THR A 159 -10.68 7.70 15.87
C THR A 159 -10.65 9.14 16.37
N GLY A 160 -10.15 10.08 15.57
CA GLY A 160 -9.90 11.46 15.98
C GLY A 160 -8.71 11.63 16.94
N GLN A 161 -8.01 10.55 17.31
CA GLN A 161 -6.87 10.57 18.26
C GLN A 161 -5.60 11.20 17.69
N GLY A 162 -5.58 11.60 16.42
CA GLY A 162 -4.46 12.31 15.78
C GLY A 162 -4.15 13.69 16.37
N LYS A 163 -4.84 14.09 17.44
CA LYS A 163 -4.68 15.34 18.18
C LYS A 163 -3.89 15.20 19.48
N ASP A 164 -3.81 13.99 20.04
CA ASP A 164 -3.37 13.80 21.43
C ASP A 164 -1.83 13.81 21.59
N ASP A 165 -1.08 13.42 20.55
CA ASP A 165 0.40 13.32 20.58
C ASP A 165 1.09 14.01 19.39
N LEU A 166 0.69 15.26 19.12
CA LEU A 166 1.28 16.08 18.05
C LEU A 166 2.73 16.46 18.36
N HIS A 167 3.65 16.04 17.47
CA HIS A 167 5.07 16.37 17.50
C HIS A 167 5.62 16.49 16.08
N ILE A 168 6.70 17.27 15.91
CA ILE A 168 7.42 17.36 14.63
C ILE A 168 8.62 16.41 14.68
N THR A 169 8.81 15.63 13.61
CA THR A 169 10.04 14.85 13.45
C THR A 169 11.07 15.65 12.66
N ARG A 170 12.14 16.12 13.30
CA ARG A 170 13.30 16.75 12.63
C ARG A 170 14.49 15.81 12.63
N LYS A 171 14.94 15.40 11.43
CA LYS A 171 16.08 14.46 11.24
C LYS A 171 15.94 13.17 12.06
N GLY A 172 14.72 12.62 12.15
CA GLY A 172 14.42 11.40 12.91
C GLY A 172 14.32 11.58 14.43
N ARG A 173 14.35 12.81 14.95
CA ARG A 173 14.14 13.12 16.37
C ARG A 173 12.79 13.78 16.59
N ARG A 174 12.10 13.35 17.65
CA ARG A 174 10.87 13.97 18.15
C ARG A 174 11.17 15.34 18.73
N VAL A 175 10.43 16.35 18.27
CA VAL A 175 10.46 17.73 18.76
C VAL A 175 9.02 18.14 19.07
N GLU A 176 8.77 18.56 20.31
CA GLU A 176 7.46 19.05 20.72
C GLU A 176 7.12 20.37 20.03
N LEU A 177 5.82 20.59 19.78
CA LEU A 177 5.32 21.86 19.24
C LEU A 177 5.35 22.94 20.33
N GLU A 178 5.85 24.13 19.98
CA GLU A 178 5.90 25.28 20.90
C GLU A 178 4.50 25.86 21.16
N GLU A 179 3.59 25.79 20.17
CA GLU A 179 2.18 26.12 20.30
C GLU A 179 1.35 25.03 19.60
N LYS A 180 0.30 24.54 20.26
CA LYS A 180 -0.67 23.58 19.69
C LYS A 180 -1.99 24.33 19.46
N SER A 181 -2.42 24.45 18.21
CA SER A 181 -3.75 24.95 17.89
C SER A 181 -4.80 23.85 18.09
N VAL A 182 -6.07 24.21 18.33
CA VAL A 182 -7.18 23.25 18.49
C VAL A 182 -7.50 22.52 17.17
N GLU A 183 -6.99 23.06 16.06
CA GLU A 183 -7.20 22.62 14.67
C GLU A 183 -6.02 21.76 14.16
N ASP A 184 -4.90 21.73 14.88
CA ASP A 184 -3.74 20.94 14.48
C ASP A 184 -4.06 19.44 14.58
N CYS A 185 -3.73 18.71 13.52
CA CYS A 185 -3.85 17.25 13.46
C CYS A 185 -2.59 16.67 12.81
N ALA A 186 -2.34 15.38 13.06
CA ALA A 186 -1.22 14.70 12.41
C ALA A 186 -1.37 14.79 10.89
N THR A 187 -0.28 15.09 10.19
CA THR A 187 -0.32 15.22 8.73
C THR A 187 -0.56 13.86 8.08
N GLY A 188 -1.40 13.86 7.04
CA GLY A 188 -1.62 12.67 6.21
C GLY A 188 -0.33 12.21 5.54
N GLN A 189 -0.15 10.89 5.42
CA GLN A 189 0.99 10.31 4.71
C GLN A 189 1.00 10.70 3.22
N PHE A 190 -0.17 10.88 2.62
CA PHE A 190 -0.36 11.32 1.23
C PHE A 190 -1.79 11.83 1.02
N ASP A 191 -1.99 12.66 -0.01
CA ASP A 191 -3.31 13.15 -0.39
C ASP A 191 -4.18 12.05 -0.99
N ILE A 192 -5.34 11.87 -0.39
CA ILE A 192 -6.41 10.98 -0.86
C ILE A 192 -7.05 11.60 -2.10
N ALA A 193 -7.21 10.80 -3.16
CA ALA A 193 -7.85 11.24 -4.40
C ALA A 193 -9.31 10.76 -4.52
N ASP A 194 -9.69 9.73 -3.75
CA ASP A 194 -11.04 9.20 -3.69
C ASP A 194 -11.50 9.07 -2.23
N GLU A 195 -12.40 9.97 -1.85
CA GLU A 195 -12.96 10.08 -0.50
C GLU A 195 -14.27 9.30 -0.32
N ARG A 196 -14.73 8.58 -1.36
CA ARG A 196 -15.95 7.79 -1.27
C ARG A 196 -15.87 6.77 -0.13
N THR A 197 -16.98 6.66 0.58
CA THR A 197 -17.12 5.77 1.72
C THR A 197 -17.11 4.30 1.29
N PRO A 198 -16.79 3.37 2.23
CA PRO A 198 -17.05 1.94 2.11
C PRO A 198 -18.37 1.56 1.42
N ARG A 199 -19.48 2.17 1.87
CA ARG A 199 -20.82 1.86 1.37
C ARG A 199 -21.04 2.31 -0.07
N GLU A 200 -20.50 3.46 -0.46
CA GLU A 200 -20.59 3.96 -1.83
C GLU A 200 -19.79 3.07 -2.79
N ILE A 201 -18.60 2.63 -2.37
CA ILE A 201 -17.78 1.70 -3.15
C ILE A 201 -18.47 0.33 -3.25
N GLU A 202 -19.08 -0.17 -2.18
CA GLU A 202 -19.88 -1.41 -2.22
C GLU A 202 -21.02 -1.31 -3.24
N ALA A 203 -21.81 -0.23 -3.20
CA ALA A 203 -22.90 -0.02 -4.14
C ALA A 203 -22.41 0.08 -5.60
N LEU A 204 -21.27 0.73 -5.82
CA LEU A 204 -20.61 0.77 -7.13
C LEU A 204 -20.23 -0.64 -7.63
N LEU A 205 -19.57 -1.44 -6.79
CA LEU A 205 -19.15 -2.80 -7.14
C LEU A 205 -20.36 -3.64 -7.56
N ARG A 206 -21.44 -3.60 -6.77
CA ARG A 206 -22.69 -4.30 -7.09
C ARG A 206 -23.29 -3.83 -8.42
N ARG A 207 -23.26 -2.51 -8.71
CA ARG A 207 -23.75 -1.95 -9.98
C ARG A 207 -22.93 -2.42 -11.18
N LEU A 208 -21.63 -2.67 -11.00
CA LEU A 208 -20.75 -3.23 -12.02
C LEU A 208 -20.89 -4.76 -12.17
N GLY A 209 -21.78 -5.40 -11.41
CA GLY A 209 -21.95 -6.85 -11.39
C GLY A 209 -20.84 -7.59 -10.65
N LEU A 210 -20.06 -6.89 -9.82
CA LEU A 210 -19.03 -7.46 -8.96
C LEU A 210 -19.61 -7.74 -7.57
N ASP A 211 -19.12 -8.80 -6.92
CA ASP A 211 -19.50 -9.12 -5.55
C ASP A 211 -18.49 -8.52 -4.55
N PRO A 212 -18.88 -7.52 -3.75
CA PRO A 212 -18.02 -6.95 -2.73
C PRO A 212 -17.85 -7.96 -1.58
N VAL A 213 -16.62 -8.45 -1.40
CA VAL A 213 -16.28 -9.33 -0.28
C VAL A 213 -15.65 -8.52 0.84
N TRP A 214 -16.40 -8.37 1.93
CA TRP A 214 -15.87 -7.91 3.20
C TRP A 214 -15.25 -9.10 3.92
N LYS A 215 -13.95 -9.04 4.24
CA LYS A 215 -13.34 -9.98 5.20
C LYS A 215 -13.54 -9.45 6.62
N ASP A 216 -14.77 -9.08 6.91
CA ASP A 216 -15.21 -8.76 8.25
C ASP A 216 -15.47 -10.13 8.87
N TRP A 217 -14.62 -10.47 9.84
CA TRP A 217 -14.56 -11.72 10.59
C TRP A 217 -15.87 -12.51 10.56
N ASP A 218 -15.83 -13.65 9.87
CA ASP A 218 -16.87 -14.65 9.82
C ASP A 218 -17.35 -14.93 11.27
N GLU A 219 -18.64 -14.72 11.57
CA GLU A 219 -19.19 -14.89 12.93
C GLU A 219 -18.90 -16.30 13.47
N ALA A 220 -18.80 -17.30 12.58
CA ALA A 220 -18.42 -18.67 12.91
C ALA A 220 -17.02 -18.80 13.57
N ILE A 221 -16.15 -17.80 13.43
CA ILE A 221 -14.84 -17.72 14.07
C ILE A 221 -14.94 -17.04 15.46
N LEU A 222 -15.91 -16.14 15.65
CA LEU A 222 -16.11 -15.40 16.90
C LEU A 222 -16.95 -16.17 17.94
N ASP A 223 -17.85 -17.05 17.48
CA ASP A 223 -18.75 -17.84 18.34
C ASP A 223 -18.07 -18.88 19.25
N ASN A 224 -16.75 -19.03 19.18
CA ASN A 224 -15.97 -19.91 20.06
C ASN A 224 -15.31 -19.20 21.25
N ALA A 225 -15.59 -17.91 21.49
CA ALA A 225 -15.20 -17.28 22.75
C ALA A 225 -16.13 -17.78 23.87
N PRO A 226 -15.63 -18.47 24.93
CA PRO A 226 -16.48 -18.86 26.04
C PRO A 226 -17.07 -17.60 26.68
N ALA A 227 -18.39 -17.57 26.81
CA ALA A 227 -19.11 -16.51 27.52
C ALA A 227 -18.48 -16.29 28.90
N ALA A 228 -18.03 -15.07 29.16
CA ALA A 228 -17.63 -14.60 30.47
C ALA A 228 -18.86 -14.27 31.33
#